data_AF-A0A528FBR7-F1
#
_entry.id   AF-A0A528FBR7-F1
#
_cell.length_a   1.000
_cell.length_b   1.000
_cell.length_c   1.000
_cell.angle_alpha   90.00
_cell.angle_beta   90.00
_cell.angle_gamma   90.00
#
_symmetry.space_group_name_H-M   'P 1'
#
loop_
_entity.id
_entity.type
_entity.pdbx_description
1 polymer ?
#
loop_
_entity_poly.entity_id
_entity_poly.type
_entity_poly.pdbx_seq_one_letter_code
_entity_poly.pdbx_strand_id
1 'polypeptide(L)' 'IYEEDFVIAMRLGHPFARDPTLARYCDMQHLVVSHSGDPYGFVDEQLAKQGRARRIALTVPNFMFALAVIA' A
#
# COMPACT_ATOMS: atom_id res chain seq x y z
N ILE A 1 2.28 25.42 -2.67
CA ILE A 1 2.66 24.07 -3.13
C ILE A 1 2.93 23.28 -1.86
N TYR A 2 2.28 22.14 -1.67
CA TYR A 2 2.31 21.39 -0.42
C TYR A 2 3.42 20.34 -0.44
N GLU A 3 3.94 19.99 0.73
CA GLU A 3 4.79 18.81 0.94
C GLU A 3 3.92 17.65 1.42
N GLU A 4 4.14 16.46 0.86
CA GLU A 4 3.34 15.27 1.14
C GLU A 4 4.27 14.09 1.41
N ASP A 5 3.94 13.30 2.44
CA ASP A 5 4.64 12.08 2.81
C ASP A 5 3.82 10.84 2.46
N PHE A 6 4.52 9.79 2.01
CA PHE A 6 3.90 8.47 1.88
C PHE A 6 3.77 7.81 3.26
N VAL A 7 2.53 7.47 3.62
CA VAL A 7 2.21 6.76 4.86
C VAL A 7 1.55 5.42 4.57
N ILE A 8 1.62 4.51 5.54
CA ILE A 8 0.91 3.23 5.49
C ILE A 8 -0.37 3.35 6.34
N ALA A 9 -1.52 3.04 5.73
CA ALA A 9 -2.80 2.99 6.41
C ALA A 9 -3.29 1.55 6.55
N MET A 10 -3.93 1.22 7.68
CA MET A 10 -4.46 -0.09 7.99
C MET A 10 -5.55 0.00 9.07
N ARG A 11 -6.43 -1.01 9.18
CA ARG A 11 -7.40 -1.11 10.29
C ARG A 11 -6.73 -1.10 11.66
N LEU A 12 -7.48 -0.68 12.67
CA LEU A 12 -7.04 -0.79 14.06
C LEU A 12 -6.76 -2.25 14.44
N GLY A 13 -5.67 -2.47 15.17
CA GLY A 13 -5.24 -3.80 15.61
C GLY A 13 -4.67 -4.68 14.49
N HIS A 14 -4.33 -4.11 13.33
CA HIS A 14 -3.70 -4.86 12.25
C HIS A 14 -2.32 -5.42 12.71
N PRO A 15 -2.00 -6.71 12.46
CA PRO A 15 -0.77 -7.34 12.97
C PRO A 15 0.53 -6.65 12.54
N PHE A 16 0.53 -5.98 11.38
CA PHE A 16 1.69 -5.23 10.88
C PHE A 16 2.10 -4.08 11.82
N ALA A 17 1.15 -3.46 12.52
CA ALA A 17 1.43 -2.31 13.40
C ALA A 17 2.34 -2.66 14.59
N ARG A 18 2.45 -3.95 14.96
CA ARG A 18 3.30 -4.40 16.06
C ARG A 18 4.79 -4.41 15.73
N ASP A 19 5.11 -4.56 14.44
CA ASP A 19 6.49 -4.75 13.95
C ASP A 19 6.56 -4.33 12.46
N PRO A 20 6.58 -3.01 12.19
CA PRO A 20 6.45 -2.48 10.82
C PRO A 20 7.80 -2.46 10.09
N THR A 21 8.27 -3.63 9.66
CA THR A 21 9.49 -3.74 8.84
C THR A 21 9.19 -3.80 7.35
N LEU A 22 10.16 -3.41 6.52
CA LEU A 22 10.03 -3.45 5.06
C LEU A 22 9.80 -4.88 4.53
N ALA A 23 10.46 -5.88 5.13
CA ALA A 23 10.26 -7.28 4.76
C ALA A 23 8.81 -7.71 4.99
N ARG A 24 8.26 -7.41 6.18
CA ARG A 24 6.86 -7.71 6.49
C ARG A 24 5.89 -6.95 5.61
N TYR A 25 6.22 -5.70 5.28
CA TYR A 25 5.43 -4.92 4.33
C TYR A 25 5.33 -5.67 2.99
N CYS A 26 6.44 -6.15 2.44
CA CYS A 26 6.44 -6.95 1.22
C CYS A 26 5.58 -8.23 1.30
N ASP A 27 5.52 -8.87 2.47
CA ASP A 27 4.74 -10.10 2.69
C ASP A 27 3.22 -9.86 2.84
N MET A 28 2.79 -8.62 3.14
CA MET A 28 1.37 -8.28 3.32
C MET A 28 0.60 -8.24 1.99
N GLN A 29 -0.73 -8.29 2.09
CA GLN A 29 -1.64 -7.99 0.98
C GLN A 29 -1.92 -6.50 0.94
N HIS A 30 -1.66 -5.89 -0.21
CA HIS A 30 -1.84 -4.46 -0.42
C HIS A 30 -3.02 -4.19 -1.31
N LEU A 31 -3.64 -3.06 -1.05
CA LEU A 31 -4.57 -2.42 -1.95
C LEU A 31 -3.87 -1.24 -2.63
N VAL A 32 -4.13 -1.04 -3.91
CA VAL A 32 -3.64 0.10 -4.69
C VAL A 32 -4.79 0.96 -5.15
N VAL A 33 -4.66 2.28 -4.98
CA VAL A 33 -5.59 3.24 -5.54
C VAL A 33 -5.15 3.55 -6.96
N SER A 34 -5.96 3.15 -7.95
CA SER A 34 -5.66 3.31 -9.37
C SER A 34 -6.96 3.49 -10.14
N HIS A 35 -7.09 4.63 -10.82
CA HIS A 35 -8.27 4.92 -11.64
C HIS A 35 -8.32 4.03 -12.91
N SER A 36 -7.15 3.67 -13.46
CA SER A 36 -7.02 2.78 -14.62
C SER A 36 -7.11 1.29 -14.25
N GLY A 37 -7.03 0.97 -12.95
CA GLY A 37 -6.96 -0.41 -12.47
C GLY A 37 -5.55 -1.02 -12.53
N ASP A 38 -4.53 -0.24 -12.93
CA ASP A 38 -3.13 -0.68 -12.89
C ASP A 38 -2.71 -0.99 -11.45
N PRO A 39 -2.24 -2.22 -11.15
CA PRO A 39 -1.76 -2.58 -9.82
C PRO A 39 -0.35 -2.06 -9.51
N TYR A 40 0.30 -1.32 -10.42
CA TYR A 40 1.65 -0.80 -10.24
C TYR A 40 1.65 0.71 -10.00
N GLY A 41 2.40 1.17 -8.99
CA GLY A 41 2.53 2.59 -8.68
C GLY A 41 3.92 2.99 -8.18
N PHE A 42 4.02 4.24 -7.71
CA PHE A 42 5.29 4.83 -7.25
C PHE A 42 6.00 3.99 -6.17
N VAL A 43 5.24 3.43 -5.22
CA VAL A 43 5.82 2.58 -4.16
C VAL A 43 6.42 1.30 -4.75
N ASP A 44 5.81 0.73 -5.79
CA ASP A 44 6.32 -0.47 -6.46
C ASP A 44 7.64 -0.20 -7.19
N GLU A 45 7.77 0.97 -7.83
CA GLU A 45 9.02 1.39 -8.45
C GLU A 45 10.16 1.52 -7.42
N GLN A 46 9.87 2.12 -6.26
CA GLN A 46 10.86 2.29 -5.20
C GLN A 46 11.25 0.95 -4.55
N LEU A 47 10.32 0.01 -4.43
CA LEU A 47 10.63 -1.36 -3.98
C LEU A 47 11.47 -2.11 -5.02
N ALA A 48 11.15 -1.98 -6.31
CA ALA A 48 11.85 -2.65 -7.39
C ALA A 48 13.33 -2.22 -7.47
N LYS A 49 13.63 -0.93 -7.24
CA LYS A 49 15.01 -0.42 -7.13
C LYS A 49 15.82 -1.08 -6.00
N GLN A 50 15.14 -1.66 -5.01
CA GLN A 50 15.75 -2.39 -3.90
C GLN A 50 15.66 -3.92 -4.06
N GLY A 51 15.25 -4.42 -5.23
CA GLY A 51 15.05 -5.85 -5.49
C GLY A 51 13.89 -6.47 -4.71
N ARG A 52 12.92 -5.65 -4.29
CA ARG A 52 11.76 -6.07 -3.51
C ARG A 52 10.48 -5.90 -4.31
N ALA A 53 9.47 -6.67 -3.94
CA ALA A 53 8.12 -6.53 -4.47
C ALA A 53 7.11 -6.70 -3.33
N ARG A 54 5.92 -6.14 -3.48
CA ARG A 54 4.79 -6.37 -2.58
C ARG A 54 3.68 -7.11 -3.32
N ARG A 55 2.79 -7.77 -2.58
CA ARG A 55 1.64 -8.47 -3.17
C ARG A 55 0.42 -7.57 -3.23
N ILE A 56 -0.03 -7.22 -4.44
CA ILE A 56 -1.28 -6.48 -4.65
C ILE A 56 -2.45 -7.46 -4.70
N ALA A 57 -3.38 -7.33 -3.77
CA ALA A 57 -4.57 -8.18 -3.69
C ALA A 57 -5.82 -7.51 -4.30
N LEU A 58 -5.84 -6.17 -4.36
CA LEU A 58 -6.99 -5.41 -4.85
C LEU A 58 -6.56 -4.05 -5.41
N THR A 59 -7.20 -3.60 -6.48
CA THR A 59 -7.15 -2.21 -6.95
C THR A 59 -8.51 -1.55 -6.72
N VAL A 60 -8.50 -0.27 -6.34
CA VAL A 60 -9.73 0.52 -6.16
C VAL A 60 -9.61 1.87 -6.86
N PRO A 61 -10.71 2.48 -7.32
CA PRO A 61 -10.65 3.67 -8.16
C PRO A 61 -10.35 4.97 -7.40
N ASN A 62 -10.50 4.99 -6.07
CA ASN A 62 -10.27 6.19 -5.24
C ASN A 62 -10.04 5.85 -3.76
N PHE A 63 -9.59 6.84 -2.98
CA PHE A 63 -9.27 6.69 -1.56
C PHE A 63 -10.49 6.42 -0.66
N MET A 64 -11.70 6.89 -1.02
CA MET A 64 -12.89 6.60 -0.20
C MET A 64 -13.21 5.11 -0.18
N PHE A 65 -13.09 4.44 -1.33
CA PHE A 65 -13.20 2.98 -1.39
C PHE A 65 -12.06 2.28 -0.64
N ALA A 66 -10.82 2.79 -0.78
CA ALA A 66 -9.68 2.23 -0.06
C ALA A 66 -9.93 2.21 1.45
N LEU A 67 -10.35 3.34 2.01
CA LEU A 67 -10.65 3.49 3.44
C LEU A 67 -11.78 2.56 3.89
N ALA A 68 -12.85 2.43 3.11
CA ALA A 68 -13.96 1.53 3.44
C ALA A 68 -13.53 0.05 3.45
N VAL A 69 -12.59 -0.35 2.59
CA VAL A 69 -12.10 -1.74 2.50
C VAL A 69 -11.14 -2.07 3.64
N ILE A 70 -10.30 -1.12 4.06
CA ILE A 70 -9.29 -1.32 5.11
C ILE A 70 -9.78 -0.97 6.51
N ALA A 71 -11.05 -0.56 6.67
CA ALA A 71 -11.65 -0.17 7.95
C ALA A 71 -11.68 -1.33 8.98
#